data_AF-A0A822ARH9-F1
#
_entry.id   AF-A0A822ARH9-F1
#
_cell.length_a   1.000
_cell.length_b   1.000
_cell.length_c   1.000
_cell.angle_alpha   90.00
_cell.angle_beta   90.00
_cell.angle_gamma   90.00
#
_symmetry.space_group_name_H-M   'P 1'
#
loop_
_entity.id
_entity.type
_entity.pdbx_description
1 polymer ?
#
loop_
_entity_poly.entity_id
_entity_poly.type
_entity_poly.pdbx_seq_one_letter_code
_entity_poly.pdbx_strand_id
1 'polypeptide(L)'
;TSPVCKKIIINGMDDSSLTKEKIIQLIRNYDASLTFVKPKTSSSPVWSSFSYVFISNRKKDFVCCDKCKDVLHHKSDSGTSNMIKHIKSCQTTSKDIPNASLTIKEYLRPKTAQPISRIFKEKITDATVEFVAVDNRAFELVSGDGFINLAQTIFNVGQDLSKTPDVNVLDLIPNPRTVSVSFCGIALFYLNDELKLHVFILGCFPYDRDNQTASQIRQFVDNVIDKVPVKCEIAQEMFVHVRKIVSHTRRTHKQTKLSRKLQSYCDTRFNGAFLTMDVFLLVFDELPGVLERALMNDYESIDKDLLSCICLFLKPFEEVIEQFSSDTKPTIYKVLPFKQYLLNHCKIHPDDHDGIQQVKTFLEKRIQDVWIIHDIHYITTFLHPSFKNFDKCSDFRAKAIDLTKNELMKRQPSSSIICSTNNKSPARIVELDPQTSSPKTLLSQCFDTPKNDLKLPTTPYDELEEYIALNVRLSENDDILLF
;
A
#
# COMPACT_ATOMS: atom_id res chain seq x y z
N THR A 1 -48.40 44.85 21.81
CA THR A 1 -47.54 44.88 23.01
C THR A 1 -47.89 43.71 23.90
N SER A 2 -47.07 42.66 23.89
CA SER A 2 -46.72 41.83 25.07
C SER A 2 -45.84 40.66 24.60
N PRO A 3 -44.54 40.61 24.95
CA PRO A 3 -43.75 39.39 24.84
C PRO A 3 -43.98 38.52 26.07
N VAL A 4 -44.31 37.26 25.80
CA VAL A 4 -44.52 36.19 26.78
C VAL A 4 -43.18 35.88 27.48
N CYS A 5 -43.07 36.27 28.75
CA CYS A 5 -41.98 35.85 29.62
C CYS A 5 -42.35 34.47 30.21
N LYS A 6 -41.82 33.39 29.62
CA LYS A 6 -41.97 32.04 30.16
C LYS A 6 -41.10 31.89 31.41
N LYS A 7 -41.78 31.59 32.52
CA LYS A 7 -41.29 31.07 33.81
C LYS A 7 -39.97 30.29 33.69
N ILE A 8 -38.96 30.75 34.42
CA ILE A 8 -37.80 29.96 34.84
C ILE A 8 -38.32 28.85 35.75
N ILE A 9 -38.22 27.60 35.31
CA ILE A 9 -38.33 26.43 36.19
C ILE A 9 -36.91 25.99 36.50
N ILE A 10 -36.57 26.15 37.78
CA ILE A 10 -35.39 25.61 38.45
C ILE A 10 -35.56 24.09 38.46
N ASN A 11 -34.82 23.37 37.62
CA ASN A 11 -34.69 21.93 37.81
C ASN A 11 -33.68 21.69 38.93
N GLY A 12 -34.20 21.62 40.15
CA GLY A 12 -33.51 21.00 41.26
C GLY A 12 -33.21 19.54 40.90
N MET A 13 -31.95 19.15 40.99
CA MET A 13 -31.62 17.74 41.13
C MET A 13 -32.15 17.27 42.48
N ASP A 14 -33.16 16.41 42.43
CA ASP A 14 -33.72 15.75 43.59
C ASP A 14 -32.61 14.90 44.24
N ASP A 15 -32.31 15.18 45.52
CA ASP A 15 -31.17 14.60 46.26
C ASP A 15 -31.32 13.08 46.47
N SER A 16 -32.52 12.55 46.21
CA SER A 16 -32.90 11.12 46.27
C SER A 16 -32.30 10.26 45.15
N SER A 17 -31.70 10.86 44.11
CA SER A 17 -31.25 10.17 42.88
C SER A 17 -29.73 10.17 42.63
N LEU A 18 -28.94 10.70 43.57
CA LEU A 18 -27.48 10.84 43.40
C LEU A 18 -26.73 9.57 43.83
N THR A 19 -26.33 8.72 42.88
CA THR A 19 -25.59 7.49 43.15
C THR A 19 -24.06 7.69 43.13
N LYS A 20 -23.33 6.80 43.82
CA LYS A 20 -21.84 6.79 43.84
C LYS A 20 -21.27 6.74 42.43
N GLU A 21 -21.88 5.96 41.54
CA GLU A 21 -21.46 5.76 40.15
C GLU A 21 -21.56 7.05 39.35
N LYS A 22 -22.61 7.85 39.59
CA LYS A 22 -22.82 9.13 38.91
C LYS A 22 -21.78 10.17 39.34
N ILE A 23 -21.41 10.17 40.63
CA ILE A 23 -20.31 11.02 41.12
C ILE A 23 -18.97 10.60 40.49
N ILE A 24 -18.69 9.29 40.40
CA ILE A 24 -17.48 8.80 39.74
C ILE A 24 -17.44 9.20 38.26
N GLN A 25 -18.57 9.17 37.56
CA GLN A 25 -18.66 9.66 36.18
C GLN A 25 -18.37 11.16 36.07
N LEU A 26 -18.93 11.99 36.96
CA LEU A 26 -18.65 13.43 37.00
C LEU A 26 -17.17 13.73 37.29
N ILE A 27 -16.52 12.94 38.15
CA ILE A 27 -15.08 13.07 38.43
C ILE A 27 -14.24 12.73 37.21
N ARG A 28 -14.58 11.66 36.47
CA ARG A 28 -13.87 11.26 35.24
C ARG A 28 -14.01 12.26 34.11
N ASN A 29 -15.16 12.93 34.04
CA ASN A 29 -15.48 13.90 33.01
C ASN A 29 -15.00 15.34 33.34
N TYR A 30 -14.32 15.54 34.48
CA TYR A 30 -13.84 16.86 34.94
C TYR A 30 -14.95 17.92 34.96
N ASP A 31 -16.12 17.58 35.47
CA ASP A 31 -17.29 18.47 35.48
C ASP A 31 -17.08 19.70 36.38
N ALA A 32 -17.30 20.90 35.82
CA ALA A 32 -17.07 22.17 36.51
C ALA A 32 -18.01 22.42 37.71
N SER A 33 -19.12 21.69 37.82
CA SER A 33 -20.04 21.79 38.95
C SER A 33 -19.55 21.05 40.20
N LEU A 34 -18.48 20.26 40.09
CA LEU A 34 -17.97 19.41 41.16
C LEU A 34 -16.74 20.04 41.83
N THR A 35 -16.82 20.24 43.14
CA THR A 35 -15.73 20.82 43.93
C THR A 35 -15.39 19.94 45.14
N PHE A 36 -14.11 19.91 45.51
CA PHE A 36 -13.61 19.15 46.65
C PHE A 36 -13.12 20.10 47.73
N VAL A 37 -13.65 19.94 48.95
CA VAL A 37 -13.36 20.86 50.05
C VAL A 37 -12.88 20.09 51.28
N LYS A 38 -11.76 20.54 51.86
CA LYS A 38 -11.22 20.01 53.11
C LYS A 38 -12.03 20.48 54.33
N PRO A 39 -12.22 19.64 55.36
CA PRO A 39 -12.83 20.08 56.61
C PRO A 39 -11.97 21.15 57.29
N LYS A 40 -12.58 22.24 57.76
CA LYS A 40 -11.90 23.36 58.44
C LYS A 40 -11.43 23.00 59.86
N THR A 41 -12.15 22.12 60.55
CA THR A 41 -11.83 21.64 61.90
C THR A 41 -12.20 20.17 61.98
N SER A 42 -11.22 19.27 61.95
CA SER A 42 -11.46 17.82 62.05
C SER A 42 -10.67 17.22 63.21
N SER A 43 -11.35 16.47 64.09
CA SER A 43 -10.69 15.78 65.22
C SER A 43 -9.98 14.48 64.83
N SER A 44 -10.19 13.96 63.61
CA SER A 44 -9.66 12.67 63.15
C SER A 44 -8.56 12.84 62.10
N PRO A 45 -7.38 12.21 62.26
CA PRO A 45 -6.24 12.31 61.32
C PRO A 45 -6.55 11.83 59.89
N VAL A 46 -7.62 11.05 59.73
CA VAL A 46 -8.05 10.42 58.46
C VAL A 46 -8.39 11.46 57.39
N TRP A 47 -8.88 12.64 57.80
CA TRP A 47 -9.26 13.74 56.89
C TRP A 47 -8.07 14.40 56.17
N SER A 48 -6.84 14.10 56.58
CA SER A 48 -5.65 14.47 55.80
C SER A 48 -5.68 13.88 54.39
N SER A 49 -6.30 12.70 54.21
CA SER A 49 -6.30 11.94 52.95
C SER A 49 -7.65 11.93 52.20
N PHE A 50 -8.66 12.65 52.71
CA PHE A 50 -9.99 12.75 52.11
C PHE A 50 -10.52 14.18 52.04
N SER A 51 -11.39 14.44 51.07
CA SER A 51 -12.09 15.71 50.87
C SER A 51 -13.59 15.50 50.70
N TYR A 52 -14.41 16.46 51.14
CA TYR A 52 -15.86 16.42 50.90
C TYR A 52 -16.18 16.69 49.44
N VAL A 53 -17.22 16.03 48.92
CA VAL A 53 -17.74 16.27 47.57
C VAL A 53 -18.87 17.31 47.64
N PHE A 54 -18.73 18.37 46.86
CA PHE A 54 -19.75 19.39 46.64
C PHE A 54 -20.18 19.36 45.18
N ILE A 55 -21.49 19.42 44.93
CA ILE A 55 -22.05 19.57 43.59
C ILE A 55 -22.88 20.85 43.59
N SER A 56 -22.56 21.78 42.68
CA SER A 56 -23.21 23.10 42.61
C SER A 56 -23.27 23.81 43.97
N ASN A 57 -22.15 23.81 44.70
CA ASN A 57 -21.99 24.37 46.05
C ASN A 57 -22.85 23.74 47.17
N ARG A 58 -23.47 22.58 46.96
CA ARG A 58 -24.15 21.82 48.02
C ARG A 58 -23.33 20.60 48.44
N LYS A 59 -23.10 20.46 49.75
CA LYS A 59 -22.41 19.31 50.35
C LYS A 59 -23.22 18.04 50.10
N LYS A 60 -22.56 16.97 49.66
CA LYS A 60 -23.17 15.64 49.50
C LYS A 60 -22.64 14.67 50.54
N ASP A 61 -23.38 13.58 50.78
CA ASP A 61 -23.03 12.51 51.72
C ASP A 61 -21.94 11.56 51.18
N PHE A 62 -20.97 12.15 50.47
CA PHE A 62 -19.86 11.45 49.86
C PHE A 62 -18.55 12.19 50.10
N VAL A 63 -17.48 11.42 50.23
CA VAL A 63 -16.11 11.89 50.41
C VAL A 63 -15.23 11.21 49.36
N CYS A 64 -14.24 11.93 48.86
CA CYS A 64 -13.30 11.44 47.87
C CYS A 64 -11.93 11.27 48.51
N CYS A 65 -11.27 10.12 48.25
CA CYS A 65 -9.88 9.94 48.61
C CYS A 65 -9.00 10.82 47.72
N ASP A 66 -8.07 11.57 48.29
CA ASP A 66 -7.22 12.46 47.49
C ASP A 66 -6.17 11.70 46.68
N LYS A 67 -5.82 10.46 47.12
CA LYS A 67 -4.78 9.61 46.52
C LYS A 67 -5.29 8.80 45.32
N CYS A 68 -6.33 7.99 45.50
CA CYS A 68 -6.84 7.08 44.46
C CYS A 68 -8.10 7.58 43.75
N LYS A 69 -8.68 8.70 44.21
CA LYS A 69 -9.93 9.29 43.73
C LYS A 69 -11.17 8.39 43.86
N ASP A 70 -11.12 7.36 44.70
CA ASP A 70 -12.30 6.57 45.04
C ASP A 70 -13.27 7.38 45.92
N VAL A 71 -14.56 7.15 45.72
CA VAL A 71 -15.66 7.88 46.37
C VAL A 71 -16.30 6.98 47.42
N LEU A 72 -16.38 7.43 48.66
CA LEU A 72 -17.00 6.68 49.75
C LEU A 72 -18.21 7.44 50.28
N HIS A 73 -19.25 6.70 50.65
CA HIS A 73 -20.40 7.30 51.31
C HIS A 73 -20.05 7.65 52.76
N HIS A 74 -20.33 8.88 53.17
CA HIS A 74 -20.06 9.37 54.53
C HIS A 74 -21.03 10.50 54.89
N LYS A 75 -21.82 10.24 55.92
CA LYS A 75 -22.72 11.20 56.57
C LYS A 75 -22.07 11.76 57.84
N SER A 76 -22.49 12.94 58.28
CA SER A 76 -21.92 13.60 59.47
C SER A 76 -22.12 12.82 60.78
N ASP A 77 -23.11 11.93 60.84
CA ASP A 77 -23.40 11.01 61.95
C ASP A 77 -22.66 9.67 61.83
N SER A 78 -22.06 9.38 60.68
CA SER A 78 -21.33 8.14 60.42
C SER A 78 -19.86 8.26 60.84
N GLY A 79 -19.35 7.26 61.56
CA GLY A 79 -17.93 7.24 61.98
C GLY A 79 -16.94 7.14 60.80
N THR A 80 -15.65 7.40 61.05
CA THR A 80 -14.60 7.41 60.01
C THR A 80 -14.05 6.02 59.64
N SER A 81 -14.67 4.94 60.15
CA SER A 81 -14.17 3.56 60.02
C SER A 81 -14.05 3.09 58.57
N ASN A 82 -14.96 3.49 57.68
CA ASN A 82 -14.89 3.14 56.26
C ASN A 82 -13.70 3.80 55.56
N MET A 83 -13.38 5.04 55.91
CA MET A 83 -12.22 5.76 55.39
C MET A 83 -10.92 5.16 55.94
N ILE A 84 -10.89 4.73 57.20
CA ILE A 84 -9.72 4.04 57.80
C ILE A 84 -9.47 2.70 57.10
N LYS A 85 -10.52 1.91 56.88
CA LYS A 85 -10.43 0.66 56.12
C LYS A 85 -9.89 0.91 54.72
N HIS A 86 -10.42 1.94 54.05
CA HIS A 86 -9.93 2.35 52.74
C HIS A 86 -8.45 2.74 52.79
N ILE A 87 -7.97 3.57 53.73
CA ILE A 87 -6.55 3.94 53.81
C ILE A 87 -5.64 2.71 53.90
N LYS A 88 -6.04 1.69 54.68
CA LYS A 88 -5.26 0.45 54.84
C LYS A 88 -5.19 -0.37 53.54
N SER A 89 -6.22 -0.32 52.71
CA SER A 89 -6.26 -1.01 51.41
C SER A 89 -5.97 -0.09 50.21
N CYS A 90 -5.74 1.20 50.46
CA CYS A 90 -5.48 2.22 49.45
C CYS A 90 -4.01 2.14 49.04
N GLN A 91 -3.72 1.20 48.14
CA GLN A 91 -2.41 1.04 47.55
C GLN A 91 -2.06 2.30 46.73
N THR A 92 -0.91 2.89 47.03
CA THR A 92 -0.27 3.89 46.16
C THR A 92 -0.15 3.30 44.75
N THR A 93 -0.65 4.06 43.78
CA THR A 93 -0.85 3.67 42.39
C THR A 93 0.34 2.98 41.71
N SER A 94 0.17 1.73 41.30
CA SER A 94 0.53 1.27 39.95
C SER A 94 -0.44 0.14 39.59
N LYS A 95 -1.25 0.34 38.55
CA LYS A 95 -1.99 -0.76 37.92
C LYS A 95 -1.01 -1.45 36.98
N ASP A 96 -0.10 -2.24 37.52
CA ASP A 96 0.63 -3.26 36.77
C ASP A 96 1.06 -4.37 37.74
N ILE A 97 0.80 -5.62 37.34
CA ILE A 97 1.12 -6.90 38.01
C ILE A 97 0.13 -7.34 39.12
N PRO A 98 -0.77 -8.32 38.83
CA PRO A 98 -1.46 -9.06 39.88
C PRO A 98 -0.59 -10.22 40.36
N ASN A 99 -0.01 -10.10 41.55
CA ASN A 99 0.42 -11.25 42.34
C ASN A 99 -0.78 -11.79 43.12
N ALA A 100 -1.61 -12.58 42.44
CA ALA A 100 -2.48 -13.56 43.09
C ALA A 100 -1.88 -14.94 42.78
N SER A 101 -1.69 -15.78 43.80
CA SER A 101 -1.30 -17.17 43.58
C SER A 101 -2.45 -17.85 42.81
N LEU A 102 -2.25 -18.04 41.51
CA LEU A 102 -3.26 -18.58 40.60
C LEU A 102 -3.46 -20.07 40.89
N THR A 103 -4.72 -20.50 40.89
CA THR A 103 -5.01 -21.94 40.96
C THR A 103 -4.56 -22.62 39.65
N ILE A 104 -4.17 -23.89 39.69
CA ILE A 104 -3.66 -24.65 38.50
C ILE A 104 -4.60 -24.55 37.28
N LYS A 105 -5.90 -24.34 37.51
CA LYS A 105 -6.90 -24.13 36.44
C LYS A 105 -6.78 -22.77 35.72
N GLU A 106 -6.23 -21.74 36.36
CA GLU A 106 -6.02 -20.41 35.76
C GLU A 106 -4.72 -20.33 34.94
N TYR A 107 -3.71 -21.15 35.26
CA TYR A 107 -2.46 -21.22 34.48
C TYR A 107 -2.66 -21.85 33.09
N LEU A 108 -3.70 -22.69 32.94
CA LEU A 108 -4.00 -23.42 31.71
C LEU A 108 -5.03 -22.71 30.80
N ARG A 109 -5.51 -21.50 31.17
CA ARG A 109 -6.37 -20.71 30.29
C ARG A 109 -5.52 -19.81 29.38
N PRO A 110 -5.63 -19.91 28.04
CA PRO A 110 -5.02 -18.92 27.17
C PRO A 110 -5.61 -17.54 27.50
N LYS A 111 -4.75 -16.52 27.66
CA LYS A 111 -5.16 -15.12 27.89
C LYS A 111 -6.05 -14.69 26.71
N THR A 112 -7.36 -14.77 26.88
CA THR A 112 -8.29 -14.17 25.93
C THR A 112 -8.23 -12.67 26.11
N ALA A 113 -7.77 -11.97 25.08
CA ALA A 113 -7.74 -10.51 25.04
C ALA A 113 -9.14 -9.97 25.40
N GLN A 114 -9.20 -8.91 26.22
CA GLN A 114 -10.49 -8.32 26.56
C GLN A 114 -11.22 -7.91 25.28
N PRO A 115 -12.53 -8.19 25.16
CA PRO A 115 -13.28 -7.90 23.95
C PRO A 115 -13.33 -6.39 23.72
N ILE A 116 -12.87 -5.95 22.55
CA ILE A 116 -12.95 -4.55 22.10
C ILE A 116 -14.42 -4.13 22.08
N SER A 117 -14.75 -2.99 22.72
CA SER A 117 -16.12 -2.45 22.77
C SER A 117 -16.70 -2.27 21.38
N ARG A 118 -18.00 -2.59 21.24
CA ARG A 118 -18.75 -2.47 20.00
C ARG A 118 -18.68 -1.07 19.39
N ILE A 119 -18.72 -0.02 20.22
CA ILE A 119 -18.63 1.37 19.76
C ILE A 119 -17.30 1.66 19.06
N PHE A 120 -16.19 1.10 19.55
CA PHE A 120 -14.89 1.27 18.90
C PHE A 120 -14.80 0.46 17.60
N LYS A 121 -15.38 -0.75 17.58
CA LYS A 121 -15.45 -1.55 16.35
C LYS A 121 -16.23 -0.84 15.27
N GLU A 122 -17.41 -0.30 15.58
CA GLU A 122 -18.25 0.44 14.63
C GLU A 122 -17.50 1.64 14.05
N LYS A 123 -16.83 2.45 14.90
CA LYS A 123 -16.03 3.59 14.42
C LYS A 123 -14.88 3.19 13.49
N ILE A 124 -14.17 2.10 13.80
CA ILE A 124 -13.08 1.60 12.96
C ILE A 124 -13.65 1.06 11.64
N THR A 125 -14.78 0.34 11.67
CA THR A 125 -15.46 -0.13 10.46
C THR A 125 -15.83 1.04 9.55
N ASP A 126 -16.46 2.08 10.09
CA ASP A 126 -16.87 3.26 9.30
C ASP A 126 -15.66 3.96 8.65
N ALA A 127 -14.60 4.19 9.42
CA ALA A 127 -13.36 4.78 8.91
C ALA A 127 -12.68 3.89 7.84
N THR A 128 -12.77 2.57 7.99
CA THR A 128 -12.20 1.62 7.02
C THR A 128 -13.00 1.62 5.71
N VAL A 129 -14.33 1.66 5.79
CA VAL A 129 -15.20 1.79 4.60
C VAL A 129 -14.92 3.11 3.88
N GLU A 130 -14.80 4.21 4.62
CA GLU A 130 -14.46 5.51 4.05
C GLU A 130 -13.08 5.48 3.40
N PHE A 131 -12.06 4.92 4.06
CA PHE A 131 -10.71 4.76 3.48
C PHE A 131 -10.75 4.00 2.15
N VAL A 132 -11.40 2.83 2.11
CA VAL A 132 -11.46 1.99 0.91
C VAL A 132 -12.20 2.71 -0.22
N ALA A 133 -13.31 3.40 0.10
CA ALA A 133 -14.11 4.13 -0.89
C ALA A 133 -13.43 5.41 -1.41
N VAL A 134 -12.80 6.18 -0.52
CA VAL A 134 -12.17 7.46 -0.86
C VAL A 134 -10.86 7.25 -1.63
N ASP A 135 -10.08 6.23 -1.26
CA ASP A 135 -8.78 5.93 -1.88
C ASP A 135 -8.87 4.90 -3.01
N ASN A 136 -10.09 4.48 -3.36
CA ASN A 136 -10.39 3.48 -4.37
C ASN A 136 -9.50 2.23 -4.21
N ARG A 137 -9.63 1.58 -3.07
CA ARG A 137 -8.90 0.35 -2.74
C ARG A 137 -9.83 -0.86 -2.79
N ALA A 138 -9.26 -2.04 -2.96
CA ALA A 138 -9.99 -3.29 -2.81
C ALA A 138 -10.34 -3.52 -1.34
N PHE A 139 -11.49 -4.12 -1.03
CA PHE A 139 -11.88 -4.42 0.36
C PHE A 139 -10.89 -5.37 1.03
N GLU A 140 -10.27 -6.25 0.26
CA GLU A 140 -9.26 -7.22 0.68
C GLU A 140 -8.01 -6.55 1.25
N LEU A 141 -7.73 -5.29 0.88
CA LEU A 141 -6.56 -4.53 1.35
C LEU A 141 -6.47 -4.51 2.88
N VAL A 142 -7.61 -4.36 3.55
CA VAL A 142 -7.68 -4.19 5.02
C VAL A 142 -7.38 -5.50 5.76
N SER A 143 -7.35 -6.62 5.04
CA SER A 143 -6.97 -7.94 5.53
C SER A 143 -5.49 -8.25 5.26
N GLY A 144 -4.78 -7.41 4.50
CA GLY A 144 -3.38 -7.64 4.15
C GLY A 144 -2.43 -7.43 5.33
N ASP A 145 -1.44 -8.32 5.48
CA ASP A 145 -0.48 -8.29 6.60
C ASP A 145 0.26 -6.94 6.72
N GLY A 146 0.60 -6.32 5.60
CA GLY A 146 1.24 -5.00 5.57
C GLY A 146 0.34 -3.89 6.13
N PHE A 147 -0.95 -3.90 5.81
CA PHE A 147 -1.92 -2.95 6.35
C PHE A 147 -2.12 -3.16 7.86
N ILE A 148 -2.26 -4.42 8.30
CA ILE A 148 -2.39 -4.77 9.72
C ILE A 148 -1.16 -4.31 10.52
N ASN A 149 0.04 -4.53 10.00
CA ASN A 149 1.28 -4.10 10.65
C ASN A 149 1.37 -2.56 10.74
N LEU A 150 1.00 -1.85 9.67
CA LEU A 150 0.95 -0.37 9.67
C LEU A 150 -0.06 0.14 10.71
N ALA A 151 -1.28 -0.40 10.71
CA ALA A 151 -2.33 -0.01 11.64
C ALA A 151 -1.90 -0.26 13.11
N GLN A 152 -1.29 -1.41 13.39
CA GLN A 152 -0.75 -1.71 14.71
C GLN A 152 0.38 -0.75 15.10
N THR A 153 1.26 -0.39 14.16
CA THR A 153 2.36 0.56 14.39
C THR A 153 1.83 1.95 14.73
N ILE A 154 0.88 2.46 13.94
CA ILE A 154 0.22 3.76 14.19
C ILE A 154 -0.49 3.74 15.54
N PHE A 155 -1.18 2.65 15.88
CA PHE A 155 -1.84 2.50 17.17
C PHE A 155 -0.85 2.57 18.34
N ASN A 156 0.27 1.84 18.25
CA ASN A 156 1.31 1.85 19.28
C ASN A 156 1.92 3.25 19.44
N VAL A 157 2.29 3.90 18.32
CA VAL A 157 2.81 5.28 18.35
C VAL A 157 1.77 6.24 18.92
N GLY A 158 0.49 6.07 18.59
CA GLY A 158 -0.61 6.85 19.15
C GLY A 158 -0.74 6.72 20.67
N GLN A 159 -0.45 5.53 21.24
CA GLN A 159 -0.41 5.34 22.70
C GLN A 159 0.75 6.10 23.34
N ASP A 160 1.92 6.13 22.71
CA ASP A 160 3.08 6.86 23.22
C ASP A 160 2.88 8.38 23.12
N LEU A 161 2.25 8.82 22.04
CA LEU A 161 1.93 10.21 21.73
C LEU A 161 0.72 10.76 22.52
N SER A 162 -0.03 9.94 23.26
CA SER A 162 -1.16 10.39 24.07
C SER A 162 -0.75 11.34 25.22
N LYS A 163 0.56 11.55 25.42
CA LYS A 163 1.16 12.47 26.40
C LYS A 163 1.47 13.85 25.81
N THR A 164 1.40 14.02 24.49
CA THR A 164 1.67 15.29 23.80
C THR A 164 0.36 15.95 23.38
N PRO A 165 0.15 17.25 23.70
CA PRO A 165 -1.17 17.88 23.57
C PRO A 165 -1.60 18.25 22.13
N ASP A 166 -0.71 18.23 21.15
CA ASP A 166 -1.04 18.59 19.75
C ASP A 166 -0.27 17.71 18.76
N VAL A 167 -0.85 16.57 18.39
CA VAL A 167 -0.29 15.68 17.37
C VAL A 167 -1.12 15.81 16.10
N ASN A 168 -0.49 16.33 15.05
CA ASN A 168 -1.04 16.33 13.71
C ASN A 168 -0.69 15.01 13.01
N VAL A 169 -1.70 14.22 12.63
CA VAL A 169 -1.53 12.94 11.95
C VAL A 169 -0.79 13.09 10.61
N LEU A 170 -0.91 14.26 9.95
CA LEU A 170 -0.20 14.56 8.71
C LEU A 170 1.32 14.62 8.88
N ASP A 171 1.81 14.91 10.09
CA ASP A 171 3.24 14.93 10.41
C ASP A 171 3.75 13.54 10.83
N LEU A 172 2.85 12.62 11.20
CA LEU A 172 3.18 11.24 11.54
C LEU A 172 3.32 10.36 10.28
N ILE A 173 2.44 10.54 9.31
CA ILE A 173 2.44 9.74 8.08
C ILE A 173 3.46 10.35 7.10
N PRO A 174 4.49 9.61 6.66
CA PRO A 174 5.48 10.13 5.73
C PRO A 174 4.83 10.49 4.40
N ASN A 175 5.31 11.57 3.78
CA ASN A 175 4.93 11.93 2.42
C ASN A 175 5.20 10.75 1.46
N PRO A 176 4.32 10.47 0.47
CA PRO A 176 4.55 9.41 -0.51
C PRO A 176 5.94 9.45 -1.16
N ARG A 177 6.48 10.66 -1.39
CA ARG A 177 7.84 10.88 -1.87
C ARG A 177 8.86 10.28 -0.91
N THR A 178 8.75 10.55 0.40
CA THR A 178 9.62 9.99 1.43
C THR A 178 9.59 8.47 1.43
N VAL A 179 8.40 7.85 1.40
CA VAL A 179 8.29 6.39 1.33
C VAL A 179 8.99 5.83 0.09
N SER A 180 8.76 6.45 -1.07
CA SER A 180 9.31 5.99 -2.36
C SER A 180 10.84 6.06 -2.48
N VAL A 181 11.48 6.97 -1.74
CA VAL A 181 12.94 7.15 -1.78
C VAL A 181 13.67 6.61 -0.55
N SER A 182 12.94 6.10 0.44
CA SER A 182 13.55 5.58 1.68
C SER A 182 13.81 4.08 1.67
N PHE A 183 13.23 3.32 0.73
CA PHE A 183 13.30 1.86 0.77
C PHE A 183 13.57 1.23 -0.61
N CYS A 184 14.38 0.17 -0.60
CA CYS A 184 14.59 -0.76 -1.70
C CYS A 184 13.72 -1.99 -1.48
N GLY A 185 12.74 -2.22 -2.37
CA GLY A 185 11.99 -3.47 -2.41
C GLY A 185 12.75 -4.51 -3.22
N ILE A 186 12.94 -5.70 -2.67
CA ILE A 186 13.47 -6.85 -3.39
C ILE A 186 12.37 -7.91 -3.47
N ALA A 187 12.04 -8.30 -4.70
CA ALA A 187 11.12 -9.39 -4.98
C ALA A 187 11.79 -10.43 -5.86
N LEU A 188 11.60 -11.70 -5.51
CA LEU A 188 12.00 -12.87 -6.28
C LEU A 188 10.81 -13.33 -7.12
N PHE A 189 11.03 -13.43 -8.43
CA PHE A 189 10.06 -13.97 -9.37
C PHE A 189 10.53 -15.36 -9.80
N TYR A 190 9.66 -16.37 -9.68
CA TYR A 190 9.96 -17.72 -10.17
C TYR A 190 8.70 -18.43 -10.67
N LEU A 191 8.89 -19.40 -11.56
CA LEU A 191 7.84 -20.33 -11.99
C LEU A 191 7.96 -21.61 -11.16
N ASN A 192 6.84 -22.11 -10.65
CA ASN A 192 6.78 -23.43 -10.03
C ASN A 192 6.59 -24.54 -11.08
N ASP A 193 6.58 -25.79 -10.63
CA ASP A 193 6.38 -26.97 -11.50
C ASP A 193 5.00 -26.98 -12.21
N GLU A 194 4.04 -26.21 -11.71
CA GLU A 194 2.73 -26.01 -12.33
C GLU A 194 2.71 -24.84 -13.34
N LEU A 195 3.87 -24.27 -13.68
CA LEU A 195 4.03 -23.11 -14.57
C LEU A 195 3.30 -21.83 -14.09
N LYS A 196 3.04 -21.72 -12.79
CA LYS A 196 2.48 -20.50 -12.19
C LYS A 196 3.60 -19.55 -11.78
N LEU A 197 3.46 -18.28 -12.16
CA LEU A 197 4.38 -17.22 -11.75
C LEU A 197 4.09 -16.84 -10.30
N HIS A 198 5.10 -16.98 -9.45
CA HIS A 198 5.06 -16.55 -8.06
C HIS A 198 5.97 -15.35 -7.86
N VAL A 199 5.49 -14.43 -7.04
CA VAL A 199 6.24 -13.27 -6.58
C VAL A 199 6.43 -13.41 -5.09
N PHE A 200 7.68 -13.56 -4.68
CA PHE A 200 8.04 -13.65 -3.28
C PHE A 200 8.80 -12.38 -2.89
N ILE A 201 8.17 -11.53 -2.07
CA ILE A 201 8.82 -10.33 -1.57
C ILE A 201 9.88 -10.78 -0.55
N LEU A 202 11.16 -10.66 -0.93
CA LEU A 202 12.30 -11.05 -0.10
C LEU A 202 12.53 -10.05 1.04
N GLY A 203 12.18 -8.78 0.81
CA GLY A 203 12.24 -7.75 1.84
C GLY A 203 12.08 -6.35 1.29
N CYS A 204 11.81 -5.42 2.19
CA CYS A 204 11.82 -3.99 1.94
C CYS A 204 12.87 -3.38 2.88
N PHE A 205 14.00 -2.98 2.32
CA PHE A 205 15.17 -2.56 3.09
C PHE A 205 15.29 -1.04 3.04
N PRO A 206 15.44 -0.34 4.18
CA PRO A 206 15.76 1.07 4.13
C PRO A 206 17.11 1.28 3.45
N TYR A 207 17.23 2.30 2.60
CA TYR A 207 18.54 2.72 2.11
C TYR A 207 19.40 3.19 3.29
N ASP A 208 20.67 2.77 3.32
CA ASP A 208 21.58 3.12 4.41
C ASP A 208 21.83 4.64 4.45
N ARG A 209 21.62 5.26 5.63
CA ARG A 209 21.57 6.72 5.79
C ARG A 209 22.89 7.40 5.42
N ASP A 210 23.99 6.69 5.56
CA ASP A 210 25.34 7.26 5.45
C ASP A 210 25.91 7.22 4.02
N ASN A 211 25.37 6.39 3.12
CA ASN A 211 25.95 6.21 1.78
C ASN A 211 24.96 6.18 0.61
N GLN A 212 23.64 6.26 0.82
CA GLN A 212 22.65 6.29 -0.27
C GLN A 212 21.49 7.22 0.08
N THR A 213 21.77 8.52 0.11
CA THR A 213 20.68 9.49 0.17
C THR A 213 19.83 9.34 -1.08
N ALA A 214 18.50 9.43 -0.93
CA ALA A 214 17.55 9.68 -2.02
C ALA A 214 18.10 10.64 -3.09
N SER A 215 18.94 11.59 -2.67
CA SER A 215 19.70 12.53 -3.50
C SER A 215 20.59 11.87 -4.57
N GLN A 216 21.22 10.71 -4.33
CA GLN A 216 22.08 10.05 -5.31
C GLN A 216 21.29 9.24 -6.36
N ILE A 217 20.22 8.56 -5.94
CA ILE A 217 19.28 7.92 -6.88
C ILE A 217 18.57 9.01 -7.69
N ARG A 218 18.14 10.10 -7.04
CA ARG A 218 17.66 11.32 -7.68
C ARG A 218 18.71 11.89 -8.63
N GLN A 219 19.97 12.00 -8.23
CA GLN A 219 21.03 12.51 -9.10
C GLN A 219 21.25 11.60 -10.30
N PHE A 220 21.15 10.27 -10.16
CA PHE A 220 21.17 9.33 -11.29
C PHE A 220 19.96 9.53 -12.21
N VAL A 221 18.75 9.58 -11.65
CA VAL A 221 17.50 9.83 -12.39
C VAL A 221 17.55 11.20 -13.09
N ASP A 222 17.89 12.27 -12.39
CA ASP A 222 18.04 13.63 -12.92
C ASP A 222 19.17 13.68 -13.98
N ASN A 223 20.27 12.92 -13.80
CA ASN A 223 21.36 12.85 -14.77
C ASN A 223 21.00 12.07 -16.05
N VAL A 224 20.14 11.05 -15.96
CA VAL A 224 19.76 10.16 -17.07
C VAL A 224 18.47 10.63 -17.76
N ILE A 225 17.54 11.18 -16.99
CA ILE A 225 16.19 11.58 -17.41
C ILE A 225 16.09 13.10 -17.60
N ASP A 226 16.53 13.91 -16.63
CA ASP A 226 16.25 15.38 -16.64
C ASP A 226 17.32 16.24 -17.35
N LYS A 227 18.53 15.71 -17.59
CA LYS A 227 19.56 16.44 -18.36
C LYS A 227 19.27 16.54 -19.85
N VAL A 228 18.26 15.82 -20.36
CA VAL A 228 17.88 15.92 -21.77
C VAL A 228 16.79 16.98 -21.91
N PRO A 229 17.07 18.12 -22.56
CA PRO A 229 16.07 19.16 -22.75
C PRO A 229 14.89 18.57 -23.52
N VAL A 230 13.71 18.63 -22.91
CA VAL A 230 12.44 18.23 -23.53
C VAL A 230 12.11 19.30 -24.57
N LYS A 231 12.29 18.98 -25.85
CA LYS A 231 12.09 19.90 -26.98
C LYS A 231 10.64 19.89 -27.47
N CYS A 232 9.71 20.10 -26.55
CA CYS A 232 8.27 20.08 -26.84
C CYS A 232 7.61 21.35 -26.30
N GLU A 233 8.04 22.51 -26.77
CA GLU A 233 7.68 23.83 -26.20
C GLU A 233 6.16 24.02 -26.12
N ILE A 234 5.44 23.69 -27.19
CA ILE A 234 3.97 23.87 -27.26
C ILE A 234 3.26 22.99 -26.21
N ALA A 235 3.62 21.70 -26.15
CA ALA A 235 3.02 20.77 -25.19
C ALA A 235 3.41 21.11 -23.74
N GLN A 236 4.64 21.60 -23.53
CA GLN A 236 5.11 22.03 -22.21
C GLN A 236 4.39 23.27 -21.72
N GLU A 237 4.23 24.29 -22.56
CA GLU A 237 3.51 25.52 -22.21
C GLU A 237 2.06 25.19 -21.83
N MET A 238 1.38 24.39 -22.66
CA MET A 238 0.04 23.88 -22.34
C MET A 238 0.01 23.15 -20.99
N PHE A 239 0.97 22.27 -20.72
CA PHE A 239 1.05 21.54 -19.45
C PHE A 239 1.31 22.46 -18.25
N VAL A 240 2.07 23.56 -18.43
CA VAL A 240 2.28 24.57 -17.39
C VAL A 240 0.95 25.23 -17.00
N HIS A 241 0.14 25.63 -17.97
CA HIS A 241 -1.19 26.20 -17.71
C HIS A 241 -2.10 25.19 -17.00
N VAL A 242 -2.18 23.95 -17.49
CA VAL A 242 -2.93 22.85 -16.86
C VAL A 242 -2.51 22.67 -15.40
N ARG A 243 -1.20 22.54 -15.13
CA ARG A 243 -0.68 22.37 -13.76
C ARG A 243 -1.04 23.53 -12.84
N LYS A 244 -0.94 24.76 -13.34
CA LYS A 244 -1.26 25.97 -12.56
C LYS A 244 -2.73 25.97 -12.15
N ILE A 245 -3.63 25.68 -13.09
CA ILE A 245 -5.07 25.62 -12.86
C ILE A 245 -5.42 24.49 -11.88
N VAL A 246 -4.89 23.28 -12.10
CA VAL A 246 -5.11 22.13 -11.20
C VAL A 246 -4.65 22.45 -9.79
N SER A 247 -3.44 23.00 -9.65
CA SER A 247 -2.85 23.31 -8.35
C SER A 247 -3.66 24.37 -7.59
N HIS A 248 -4.19 25.38 -8.29
CA HIS A 248 -5.02 26.41 -7.66
C HIS A 248 -6.38 25.87 -7.25
N THR A 249 -7.09 25.20 -8.17
CA THR A 249 -8.43 24.66 -7.94
C THR A 249 -8.47 23.69 -6.76
N ARG A 250 -7.40 22.90 -6.59
CA ARG A 250 -7.21 22.02 -5.43
C ARG A 250 -6.98 22.81 -4.14
N ARG A 251 -6.09 23.82 -4.15
CA ARG A 251 -5.78 24.66 -2.98
C ARG A 251 -6.97 25.47 -2.49
N THR A 252 -7.84 25.91 -3.40
CA THR A 252 -9.06 26.65 -3.05
C THR A 252 -10.24 25.74 -2.70
N HIS A 253 -10.03 24.41 -2.64
CA HIS A 253 -11.07 23.40 -2.40
C HIS A 253 -12.27 23.46 -3.37
N LYS A 254 -12.08 24.06 -4.57
CA LYS A 254 -13.16 24.26 -5.54
C LYS A 254 -13.40 23.04 -6.44
N GLN A 255 -12.50 22.05 -6.39
CA GLN A 255 -12.66 20.77 -7.10
C GLN A 255 -13.93 19.99 -6.73
N THR A 256 -14.57 20.30 -5.59
CA THR A 256 -15.84 19.69 -5.18
C THR A 256 -17.01 20.07 -6.08
N LYS A 257 -16.84 21.12 -6.92
CA LYS A 257 -17.82 21.56 -7.90
C LYS A 257 -17.66 20.90 -9.27
N LEU A 258 -16.67 20.04 -9.44
CA LEU A 258 -16.38 19.33 -10.69
C LEU A 258 -16.90 17.90 -10.60
N SER A 259 -17.27 17.33 -11.76
CA SER A 259 -17.71 15.94 -11.87
C SER A 259 -16.62 14.92 -11.52
N ARG A 260 -15.34 15.29 -11.74
CA ARG A 260 -14.17 14.48 -11.39
C ARG A 260 -13.17 15.28 -10.56
N LYS A 261 -12.49 14.58 -9.65
CA LYS A 261 -11.40 15.17 -8.86
C LYS A 261 -10.15 15.32 -9.74
N LEU A 262 -9.70 16.56 -9.93
CA LEU A 262 -8.47 16.86 -10.66
C LEU A 262 -7.26 16.16 -10.04
N GLN A 263 -6.43 15.54 -10.88
CA GLN A 263 -5.20 14.88 -10.44
C GLN A 263 -4.00 15.82 -10.48
N SER A 264 -3.36 16.03 -9.32
CA SER A 264 -2.11 16.79 -9.25
C SER A 264 -0.98 16.02 -9.89
N TYR A 265 -0.13 16.73 -10.62
CA TYR A 265 1.10 16.17 -11.14
C TYR A 265 2.01 15.67 -10.00
N CYS A 266 2.63 14.52 -10.22
CA CYS A 266 3.52 13.86 -9.27
C CYS A 266 4.81 13.45 -9.99
N ASP A 267 5.93 14.09 -9.66
CA ASP A 267 7.23 13.84 -10.32
C ASP A 267 7.74 12.40 -10.15
N THR A 268 7.28 11.68 -9.11
CA THR A 268 7.76 10.32 -8.82
C THR A 268 6.93 9.24 -9.48
N ARG A 269 5.87 9.60 -10.22
CA ARG A 269 5.02 8.64 -10.95
C ARG A 269 5.26 8.81 -12.45
N PHE A 270 5.67 7.73 -13.13
CA PHE A 270 6.05 7.75 -14.54
C PHE A 270 4.95 8.28 -15.49
N ASN A 271 3.67 8.14 -15.12
CA ASN A 271 2.52 8.58 -15.90
C ASN A 271 1.83 9.84 -15.35
N GLY A 272 2.45 10.54 -14.40
CA GLY A 272 1.82 11.66 -13.70
C GLY A 272 1.34 12.78 -14.63
N ALA A 273 2.08 13.08 -15.70
CA ALA A 273 1.71 14.12 -16.66
C ALA A 273 0.46 13.74 -17.47
N PHE A 274 0.43 12.51 -18.01
CA PHE A 274 -0.72 12.00 -18.75
C PHE A 274 -1.99 11.98 -17.88
N LEU A 275 -1.92 11.40 -16.69
CA LEU A 275 -3.08 11.31 -15.79
C LEU A 275 -3.63 12.70 -15.39
N THR A 276 -2.73 13.68 -15.16
CA THR A 276 -3.14 15.05 -14.89
C THR A 276 -3.87 15.67 -16.07
N MET A 277 -3.35 15.53 -17.29
CA MET A 277 -3.95 16.09 -18.50
C MET A 277 -5.26 15.40 -18.89
N ASP A 278 -5.32 14.07 -18.79
CA ASP A 278 -6.50 13.28 -19.14
C ASP A 278 -7.68 13.61 -18.23
N VAL A 279 -7.46 13.64 -16.91
CA VAL A 279 -8.52 14.05 -15.96
C VAL A 279 -8.90 15.51 -16.12
N PHE A 280 -7.95 16.39 -16.44
CA PHE A 280 -8.24 17.80 -16.72
C PHE A 280 -9.12 17.96 -17.96
N LEU A 281 -8.82 17.24 -19.04
CA LEU A 281 -9.60 17.24 -20.29
C LEU A 281 -11.06 16.83 -20.04
N LEU A 282 -11.27 15.83 -19.19
CA LEU A 282 -12.61 15.32 -18.87
C LEU A 282 -13.51 16.32 -18.14
N VAL A 283 -12.93 17.32 -17.47
CA VAL A 283 -13.68 18.39 -16.77
C VAL A 283 -13.49 19.75 -17.43
N PHE A 284 -12.88 19.79 -18.62
CA PHE A 284 -12.43 21.04 -19.26
C PHE A 284 -13.57 22.06 -19.41
N ASP A 285 -14.76 21.61 -19.80
CA ASP A 285 -15.93 22.47 -20.04
C ASP A 285 -16.59 22.94 -18.74
N GLU A 286 -16.30 22.29 -17.61
CA GLU A 286 -16.81 22.67 -16.28
C GLU A 286 -15.95 23.75 -15.62
N LEU A 287 -14.67 23.85 -16.01
CA LEU A 287 -13.70 24.73 -15.37
C LEU A 287 -14.09 26.21 -15.38
N PRO A 288 -14.63 26.82 -16.46
CA PRO A 288 -14.99 28.24 -16.46
C PRO A 288 -15.96 28.63 -15.32
N GLY A 289 -16.85 27.72 -14.92
CA GLY A 289 -17.80 27.95 -13.82
C GLY A 289 -17.17 27.92 -12.42
N VAL A 290 -15.92 27.46 -12.31
CA VAL A 290 -15.22 27.19 -11.05
C VAL A 290 -13.97 28.08 -10.90
N LEU A 291 -13.37 28.51 -12.01
CA LEU A 291 -12.15 29.30 -12.02
C LEU A 291 -12.35 30.75 -11.54
N GLU A 292 -11.27 31.31 -11.02
CA GLU A 292 -11.18 32.73 -10.69
C GLU A 292 -10.73 33.52 -11.91
N ARG A 293 -11.11 34.79 -11.99
CA ARG A 293 -10.76 35.68 -13.11
C ARG A 293 -9.26 35.69 -13.41
N ALA A 294 -8.41 35.56 -12.39
CA ALA A 294 -6.95 35.53 -12.54
C ALA A 294 -6.40 34.32 -13.31
N LEU A 295 -7.18 33.23 -13.45
CA LEU A 295 -6.79 32.02 -14.18
C LEU A 295 -7.51 31.85 -15.51
N MET A 296 -8.43 32.75 -15.85
CA MET A 296 -9.16 32.67 -17.12
C MET A 296 -8.22 32.80 -18.30
N ASN A 297 -7.21 33.68 -18.23
CA ASN A 297 -6.19 33.80 -19.26
C ASN A 297 -5.42 32.49 -19.45
N ASP A 298 -5.03 31.81 -18.35
CA ASP A 298 -4.34 30.51 -18.46
C ASP A 298 -5.25 29.43 -19.06
N TYR A 299 -6.56 29.48 -18.80
CA TYR A 299 -7.54 28.55 -19.36
C TYR A 299 -7.77 28.80 -20.85
N GLU A 300 -7.96 30.06 -21.24
CA GLU A 300 -8.18 30.49 -22.63
C GLU A 300 -6.96 30.22 -23.52
N SER A 301 -5.74 30.22 -22.94
CA SER A 301 -4.52 29.81 -23.64
C SER A 301 -4.42 28.30 -23.91
N ILE A 302 -5.27 27.47 -23.31
CA ILE A 302 -5.23 26.02 -23.54
C ILE A 302 -6.10 25.68 -24.76
N ASP A 303 -5.43 25.25 -25.83
CA ASP A 303 -6.09 24.61 -26.96
C ASP A 303 -6.61 23.22 -26.54
N LYS A 304 -7.94 23.10 -26.45
CA LYS A 304 -8.62 21.86 -26.04
C LYS A 304 -8.43 20.74 -27.05
N ASP A 305 -8.42 21.05 -28.34
CA ASP A 305 -8.29 20.05 -29.40
C ASP A 305 -6.88 19.48 -29.39
N LEU A 306 -5.86 20.35 -29.24
CA LEU A 306 -4.49 19.92 -29.05
C LEU A 306 -4.30 19.10 -27.77
N LEU A 307 -4.90 19.52 -26.65
CA LEU A 307 -4.89 18.75 -25.40
C LEU A 307 -5.48 17.35 -25.61
N SER A 308 -6.60 17.26 -26.33
CA SER A 308 -7.21 15.98 -26.69
C SER A 308 -6.29 15.12 -27.54
N CYS A 309 -5.69 15.68 -28.59
CA CYS A 309 -4.72 14.99 -29.43
C CYS A 309 -3.51 14.49 -28.62
N ILE A 310 -2.99 15.28 -27.67
CA ILE A 310 -1.88 14.89 -26.81
C ILE A 310 -2.27 13.74 -25.90
N CYS A 311 -3.43 13.80 -25.25
CA CYS A 311 -3.92 12.71 -24.41
C CYS A 311 -4.14 11.42 -25.21
N LEU A 312 -4.76 11.52 -26.39
CA LEU A 312 -4.96 10.38 -27.29
C LEU A 312 -3.63 9.77 -27.74
N PHE A 313 -2.64 10.60 -28.06
CA PHE A 313 -1.32 10.14 -28.45
C PHE A 313 -0.54 9.50 -27.28
N LEU A 314 -0.66 10.01 -26.06
CA LEU A 314 0.05 9.48 -24.90
C LEU A 314 -0.60 8.22 -24.32
N LYS A 315 -1.89 7.97 -24.59
CA LYS A 315 -2.62 6.82 -24.04
C LYS A 315 -1.95 5.46 -24.31
N PRO A 316 -1.46 5.15 -25.53
CA PRO A 316 -0.70 3.92 -25.77
C PRO A 316 0.56 3.74 -24.89
N PHE A 317 1.20 4.83 -24.46
CA PHE A 317 2.34 4.75 -23.55
C PHE A 317 1.90 4.35 -22.14
N GLU A 318 0.75 4.86 -21.68
CA GLU A 318 0.16 4.47 -20.41
C GLU A 318 -0.21 2.98 -20.40
N GLU A 319 -0.86 2.51 -21.47
CA GLU A 319 -1.24 1.11 -21.63
C GLU A 319 0.00 0.19 -21.60
N VAL A 320 1.10 0.60 -22.24
CA VAL A 320 2.37 -0.16 -22.20
C VAL A 320 2.96 -0.19 -20.78
N ILE A 321 2.93 0.93 -20.04
CA ILE A 321 3.39 0.98 -18.64
C ILE A 321 2.56 0.00 -17.78
N GLU A 322 1.24 -0.01 -17.95
CA GLU A 322 0.34 -0.92 -17.24
C GLU A 322 0.66 -2.38 -17.55
N GLN A 323 0.89 -2.71 -18.83
CA GLN A 323 1.24 -4.07 -19.25
C GLN A 323 2.58 -4.56 -18.69
N PHE A 324 3.57 -3.68 -18.52
CA PHE A 324 4.84 -4.04 -17.86
C PHE A 324 4.74 -4.10 -16.33
N SER A 325 3.76 -3.44 -15.75
CA SER A 325 3.56 -3.41 -14.29
C SER A 325 2.90 -4.68 -13.74
N SER A 326 2.49 -5.62 -14.60
CA SER A 326 1.92 -6.90 -14.17
C SER A 326 2.97 -7.77 -13.48
N ASP A 327 2.64 -8.22 -12.28
CA ASP A 327 3.44 -9.11 -11.43
C ASP A 327 2.91 -10.57 -11.46
N THR A 328 1.74 -10.78 -12.05
CA THR A 328 1.05 -12.08 -12.14
C THR A 328 1.23 -12.79 -13.47
N LYS A 329 1.76 -12.12 -14.49
CA LYS A 329 1.97 -12.68 -15.83
C LYS A 329 3.38 -12.36 -16.32
N PRO A 330 4.00 -13.22 -17.16
CA PRO A 330 5.27 -12.88 -17.80
C PRO A 330 5.13 -11.62 -18.66
N THR A 331 6.07 -10.67 -18.53
CA THR A 331 6.05 -9.39 -19.26
C THR A 331 7.27 -9.16 -20.14
N ILE A 332 8.38 -9.86 -19.90
CA ILE A 332 9.67 -9.63 -20.57
C ILE A 332 9.58 -9.81 -22.10
N TYR A 333 8.80 -10.79 -22.56
CA TYR A 333 8.60 -11.03 -24.00
C TYR A 333 7.87 -9.88 -24.72
N LYS A 334 7.22 -8.98 -23.98
CA LYS A 334 6.53 -7.81 -24.52
C LYS A 334 7.47 -6.62 -24.75
N VAL A 335 8.69 -6.65 -24.21
CA VAL A 335 9.64 -5.53 -24.26
C VAL A 335 9.98 -5.13 -25.69
N LEU A 336 10.32 -6.11 -26.54
CA LEU A 336 10.68 -5.83 -27.93
C LEU A 336 9.46 -5.43 -28.79
N PRO A 337 8.33 -6.17 -28.76
CA PRO A 337 7.11 -5.76 -29.47
C PRO A 337 6.63 -4.37 -29.08
N PHE A 338 6.58 -4.02 -27.80
CA PHE A 338 6.11 -2.71 -27.36
C PHE A 338 7.06 -1.57 -27.68
N LYS A 339 8.38 -1.80 -27.62
CA LYS A 339 9.33 -0.79 -28.13
C LYS A 339 9.02 -0.47 -29.60
N GLN A 340 8.81 -1.51 -30.42
CA GLN A 340 8.52 -1.32 -31.85
C GLN A 340 7.15 -0.69 -32.10
N TYR A 341 6.13 -1.09 -31.33
CA TYR A 341 4.80 -0.50 -31.35
C TYR A 341 4.85 1.01 -31.08
N LEU A 342 5.53 1.42 -30.00
CA LEU A 342 5.66 2.84 -29.65
C LEU A 342 6.48 3.63 -30.68
N LEU A 343 7.54 3.04 -31.26
CA LEU A 343 8.28 3.67 -32.37
C LEU A 343 7.39 3.89 -33.60
N ASN A 344 6.53 2.92 -33.93
CA ASN A 344 5.58 3.08 -35.03
C ASN A 344 4.54 4.16 -34.72
N HIS A 345 4.08 4.23 -33.47
CA HIS A 345 3.14 5.24 -32.99
C HIS A 345 3.72 6.66 -33.01
N CYS A 346 5.03 6.81 -32.83
CA CYS A 346 5.72 8.09 -32.94
C CYS A 346 5.93 8.58 -34.39
N LYS A 347 5.52 7.82 -35.42
CA LYS A 347 5.67 8.28 -36.80
C LYS A 347 4.83 9.54 -37.05
N ILE A 348 5.47 10.55 -37.61
CA ILE A 348 4.85 11.82 -37.95
C ILE A 348 3.96 11.65 -39.18
N HIS A 349 2.75 12.19 -39.10
CA HIS A 349 1.82 12.30 -40.20
C HIS A 349 1.68 13.76 -40.66
N PRO A 350 1.43 14.01 -41.95
CA PRO A 350 1.27 15.37 -42.48
C PRO A 350 0.17 16.19 -41.81
N ASP A 351 -0.86 15.51 -41.30
CA ASP A 351 -2.02 16.13 -40.65
C ASP A 351 -1.83 16.34 -39.14
N ASP A 352 -0.67 15.96 -38.58
CA ASP A 352 -0.38 16.15 -37.16
C ASP A 352 -0.21 17.64 -36.85
N HIS A 353 -0.84 18.11 -35.77
CA HIS A 353 -0.57 19.44 -35.21
C HIS A 353 0.91 19.58 -34.81
N ASP A 354 1.50 20.77 -34.97
CA ASP A 354 2.92 21.04 -34.67
C ASP A 354 3.35 20.55 -33.27
N GLY A 355 2.51 20.78 -32.26
CA GLY A 355 2.71 20.27 -30.90
C GLY A 355 2.80 18.75 -30.82
N ILE A 356 2.01 18.01 -31.61
CA ILE A 356 2.08 16.55 -31.71
C ILE A 356 3.35 16.12 -32.42
N GLN A 357 3.73 16.79 -33.51
CA GLN A 357 4.97 16.48 -34.23
C GLN A 357 6.20 16.63 -33.32
N GLN A 358 6.23 17.68 -32.48
CA GLN A 358 7.30 17.89 -31.49
C GLN A 358 7.35 16.72 -30.47
N VAL A 359 6.21 16.36 -29.90
CA VAL A 359 6.12 15.26 -28.91
C VAL A 359 6.53 13.92 -29.54
N LYS A 360 6.03 13.61 -30.75
CA LYS A 360 6.38 12.41 -31.52
C LYS A 360 7.88 12.33 -31.78
N THR A 361 8.48 13.40 -32.31
CA THR A 361 9.93 13.48 -32.58
C THR A 361 10.74 13.26 -31.31
N PHE A 362 10.34 13.92 -30.22
CA PHE A 362 11.02 13.82 -28.94
C PHE A 362 10.96 12.40 -28.38
N LEU A 363 9.77 11.79 -28.32
CA LEU A 363 9.60 10.46 -27.77
C LEU A 363 10.23 9.37 -28.64
N GLU A 364 10.14 9.46 -29.96
CA GLU A 364 10.83 8.53 -30.88
C GLU A 364 12.33 8.47 -30.54
N LYS A 365 12.97 9.64 -30.49
CA LYS A 365 14.39 9.75 -30.17
C LYS A 365 14.69 9.20 -28.77
N ARG A 366 13.88 9.52 -27.77
CA ARG A 366 14.08 9.01 -26.40
C ARG A 366 13.94 7.50 -26.31
N ILE A 367 12.97 6.90 -26.99
CA ILE A 367 12.83 5.44 -27.06
C ILE A 367 14.06 4.82 -27.72
N GLN A 368 14.59 5.42 -28.79
CA GLN A 368 15.79 4.92 -29.45
C GLN A 368 17.03 4.99 -28.55
N ASP A 369 17.24 6.14 -27.88
CA ASP A 369 18.43 6.42 -27.08
C ASP A 369 18.45 5.71 -25.72
N VAL A 370 17.30 5.57 -25.06
CA VAL A 370 17.22 5.12 -23.65
C VAL A 370 16.70 3.69 -23.51
N TRP A 371 15.82 3.24 -24.40
CA TRP A 371 15.20 1.91 -24.29
C TRP A 371 16.14 0.83 -24.87
N ILE A 372 17.12 0.41 -24.08
CA ILE A 372 18.14 -0.54 -24.50
C ILE A 372 17.57 -1.97 -24.55
N ILE A 373 17.71 -2.63 -25.71
CA ILE A 373 17.30 -4.01 -25.89
C ILE A 373 18.50 -4.93 -25.69
N HIS A 374 18.38 -5.81 -24.69
CA HIS A 374 19.32 -6.89 -24.39
C HIS A 374 18.91 -8.23 -25.02
N ASP A 375 19.86 -9.17 -25.09
CA ASP A 375 19.69 -10.51 -25.69
C ASP A 375 18.51 -11.29 -25.11
N ILE A 376 18.26 -11.19 -23.80
CA ILE A 376 17.13 -11.86 -23.13
C ILE A 376 15.78 -11.44 -23.70
N HIS A 377 15.64 -10.19 -24.17
CA HIS A 377 14.40 -9.72 -24.80
C HIS A 377 14.18 -10.37 -26.17
N TYR A 378 15.26 -10.62 -26.93
CA TYR A 378 15.15 -11.35 -28.20
C TYR A 378 14.72 -12.80 -27.94
N ILE A 379 15.38 -13.47 -27.00
CA ILE A 379 15.09 -14.86 -26.64
C ILE A 379 13.64 -14.99 -26.15
N THR A 380 13.22 -14.19 -25.18
CA THR A 380 11.88 -14.30 -24.59
C THR A 380 10.77 -13.95 -25.59
N THR A 381 10.98 -12.95 -26.45
CA THR A 381 10.03 -12.63 -27.54
C THR A 381 9.91 -13.79 -28.51
N PHE A 382 11.03 -14.40 -28.90
CA PHE A 382 11.04 -15.53 -29.82
C PHE A 382 10.39 -16.79 -29.26
N LEU A 383 10.60 -17.08 -27.97
CA LEU A 383 9.99 -18.22 -27.28
C LEU A 383 8.47 -18.06 -27.10
N HIS A 384 7.95 -16.86 -27.29
CA HIS A 384 6.51 -16.62 -27.27
C HIS A 384 5.87 -17.03 -28.60
N PRO A 385 4.92 -17.99 -28.64
CA PRO A 385 4.38 -18.53 -29.90
C PRO A 385 3.81 -17.46 -30.84
N SER A 386 3.13 -16.46 -30.29
CA SER A 386 2.52 -15.36 -31.05
C SER A 386 3.56 -14.45 -31.74
N PHE A 387 4.80 -14.38 -31.22
CA PHE A 387 5.87 -13.51 -31.73
C PHE A 387 7.05 -14.26 -32.34
N LYS A 388 6.93 -15.57 -32.49
CA LYS A 388 7.95 -16.43 -33.10
C LYS A 388 8.40 -15.98 -34.50
N ASN A 389 7.50 -15.34 -35.24
CA ASN A 389 7.75 -14.78 -36.59
C ASN A 389 7.76 -13.24 -36.59
N PHE A 390 8.14 -12.59 -35.49
CA PHE A 390 8.16 -11.13 -35.41
C PHE A 390 9.03 -10.53 -36.54
N ASP A 391 8.37 -9.88 -37.48
CA ASP A 391 8.90 -9.49 -38.80
C ASP A 391 9.38 -8.04 -38.87
N LYS A 392 9.09 -7.24 -37.82
CA LYS A 392 9.43 -5.81 -37.76
C LYS A 392 10.91 -5.51 -37.55
N CYS A 393 11.74 -6.54 -37.36
CA CYS A 393 13.19 -6.40 -37.26
C CYS A 393 13.85 -7.42 -38.20
N SER A 394 14.51 -6.94 -39.25
CA SER A 394 15.34 -7.79 -40.11
C SER A 394 16.37 -8.51 -39.25
N ASP A 395 16.57 -9.80 -39.50
CA ASP A 395 17.48 -10.67 -38.72
C ASP A 395 17.04 -10.99 -37.28
N PHE A 396 15.89 -10.49 -36.80
CA PHE A 396 15.37 -10.81 -35.46
C PHE A 396 15.34 -12.31 -35.20
N ARG A 397 14.69 -13.05 -36.09
CA ARG A 397 14.47 -14.49 -35.90
C ARG A 397 15.79 -15.26 -35.89
N ALA A 398 16.67 -14.97 -36.84
CA ALA A 398 17.98 -15.62 -36.93
C ALA A 398 18.82 -15.34 -35.67
N LYS A 399 18.88 -14.07 -35.25
CA LYS A 399 19.56 -13.65 -34.03
C LYS A 399 18.97 -14.31 -32.78
N ALA A 400 17.65 -14.31 -32.65
CA ALA A 400 17.00 -14.89 -31.48
C ALA A 400 17.25 -16.41 -31.39
N ILE A 401 17.19 -17.14 -32.50
CA ILE A 401 17.52 -18.57 -32.55
C ILE A 401 18.96 -18.80 -32.10
N ASP A 402 19.93 -18.05 -32.63
CA ASP A 402 21.33 -18.18 -32.26
C ASP A 402 21.56 -17.91 -30.76
N LEU A 403 20.98 -16.83 -30.23
CA LEU A 403 21.02 -16.50 -28.82
C LEU A 403 20.39 -17.59 -27.93
N THR A 404 19.24 -18.14 -28.33
CA THR A 404 18.59 -19.23 -27.60
C THR A 404 19.46 -20.49 -27.60
N LYS A 405 20.06 -20.87 -28.73
CA LYS A 405 21.00 -22.00 -28.82
C LYS A 405 22.18 -21.80 -27.87
N ASN A 406 22.79 -20.62 -27.89
CA ASN A 406 23.93 -20.29 -27.03
C ASN A 406 23.59 -20.38 -25.54
N GLU A 407 22.39 -19.92 -25.12
CA GLU A 407 21.95 -20.04 -23.73
C GLU A 407 21.65 -21.48 -23.31
N LEU A 408 21.09 -22.31 -24.21
CA LEU A 408 20.88 -23.73 -23.94
C LEU A 408 22.21 -24.48 -23.73
N MET A 409 23.26 -24.15 -24.51
CA MET A 409 24.60 -24.74 -24.33
C MET A 409 25.20 -24.44 -22.97
N LYS A 410 25.06 -23.21 -22.49
CA LYS A 410 25.58 -22.80 -21.18
C LYS A 410 24.93 -23.58 -20.03
N ARG A 411 23.69 -24.04 -20.22
CA ARG A 411 22.90 -24.74 -19.21
C ARG A 411 23.06 -26.26 -19.25
N GLN A 412 23.70 -26.80 -20.29
CA GLN A 412 24.01 -28.22 -20.29
C GLN A 412 25.01 -28.53 -19.16
N PRO A 413 24.72 -29.50 -18.28
CA PRO A 413 25.68 -29.91 -17.28
C PRO A 413 26.92 -30.42 -18.01
N SER A 414 28.08 -29.86 -17.67
CA SER A 414 29.38 -30.35 -18.12
C SER A 414 29.62 -31.73 -17.51
N SER A 415 29.01 -32.78 -18.08
CA SER A 415 29.24 -34.15 -17.67
C SER A 415 30.12 -34.88 -18.69
N SER A 416 31.26 -35.33 -18.18
CA SER A 416 31.98 -36.57 -18.48
C SER A 416 32.91 -36.66 -19.70
N ILE A 417 34.20 -36.43 -19.43
CA ILE A 417 35.33 -37.25 -19.91
C ILE A 417 35.92 -37.77 -18.58
N ILE A 418 35.95 -39.04 -18.16
CA ILE A 418 36.15 -40.34 -18.82
C ILE A 418 35.52 -41.42 -17.92
N CYS A 419 34.84 -42.42 -18.47
CA CYS A 419 35.05 -43.79 -18.01
C CYS A 419 34.77 -44.76 -19.16
N SER A 420 35.86 -45.26 -19.73
CA SER A 420 35.88 -46.24 -20.81
C SER A 420 35.15 -47.52 -20.37
N THR A 421 34.14 -47.91 -21.12
CA THR A 421 33.49 -49.22 -20.99
C THR A 421 34.44 -50.31 -21.48
N ASN A 422 34.98 -51.09 -20.55
CA ASN A 422 35.53 -52.41 -20.86
C ASN A 422 34.45 -53.47 -20.60
N ASN A 423 34.20 -54.26 -21.65
CA ASN A 423 33.35 -55.44 -21.69
C ASN A 423 33.61 -56.43 -20.55
N LYS A 424 32.52 -56.98 -19.97
CA LYS A 424 32.33 -58.43 -19.70
C LYS A 424 30.95 -58.72 -19.07
N SER A 425 30.11 -59.37 -19.87
CA SER A 425 29.17 -60.49 -19.61
C SER A 425 28.21 -60.53 -18.40
N PRO A 426 27.05 -61.22 -18.54
CA PRO A 426 25.87 -61.02 -17.71
C PRO A 426 25.87 -61.94 -16.48
N ALA A 427 25.61 -61.37 -15.30
CA ALA A 427 25.36 -62.14 -14.08
C ALA A 427 23.91 -61.97 -13.64
N ARG A 428 23.20 -63.11 -13.65
CA ARG A 428 21.85 -63.34 -13.16
C ARG A 428 21.89 -63.50 -11.63
N ILE A 429 21.28 -62.59 -10.87
CA ILE A 429 20.94 -62.79 -9.43
C ILE A 429 19.60 -62.07 -9.17
N VAL A 430 18.49 -62.82 -9.20
CA VAL A 430 17.65 -63.24 -8.05
C VAL A 430 16.76 -62.10 -7.51
N GLU A 431 15.48 -62.20 -7.84
CA GLU A 431 14.40 -61.53 -7.09
C GLU A 431 14.46 -61.96 -5.64
N LEU A 432 14.63 -60.97 -4.76
CA LEU A 432 14.31 -61.07 -3.35
C LEU A 432 13.31 -59.97 -3.07
N ASP A 433 12.06 -60.37 -2.86
CA ASP A 433 11.08 -59.57 -2.17
C ASP A 433 11.54 -59.41 -0.71
N PRO A 434 11.56 -58.18 -0.19
CA PRO A 434 10.99 -58.05 1.14
C PRO A 434 10.08 -56.82 1.22
N GLN A 435 8.81 -57.10 1.49
CA GLN A 435 8.00 -56.24 2.34
C GLN A 435 8.80 -55.84 3.58
N THR A 436 9.17 -54.57 3.67
CA THR A 436 9.27 -53.85 4.94
C THR A 436 8.93 -52.38 4.72
N SER A 437 7.90 -51.96 5.41
CA SER A 437 7.33 -50.62 5.48
C SER A 437 8.29 -49.61 6.10
N SER A 438 8.65 -48.58 5.34
CA SER A 438 8.97 -47.26 5.88
C SER A 438 8.24 -46.20 5.03
N PRO A 439 7.70 -45.12 5.64
CA PRO A 439 7.02 -44.09 4.87
C PRO A 439 8.07 -43.34 4.06
N LYS A 440 8.02 -43.50 2.73
CA LYS A 440 8.75 -42.65 1.79
C LYS A 440 8.45 -41.19 2.14
N THR A 441 9.49 -40.41 2.44
CA THR A 441 9.36 -38.97 2.70
C THR A 441 8.79 -38.28 1.47
N LEU A 442 7.98 -37.24 1.68
CA LEU A 442 7.36 -36.42 0.62
C LEU A 442 8.38 -35.97 -0.45
N LEU A 443 9.62 -35.72 -0.03
CA LEU A 443 10.76 -35.37 -0.89
C LEU A 443 11.17 -36.45 -1.89
N SER A 444 10.96 -37.74 -1.58
CA SER A 444 11.29 -38.84 -2.50
C SER A 444 10.23 -39.05 -3.58
N GLN A 445 9.00 -38.55 -3.37
CA GLN A 445 7.94 -38.54 -4.37
C GLN A 445 8.05 -37.35 -5.34
N CYS A 446 8.86 -36.34 -5.01
CA CYS A 446 9.12 -35.19 -5.91
C CYS A 446 10.00 -35.54 -7.12
N PHE A 447 10.63 -36.71 -7.15
CA PHE A 447 11.53 -37.13 -8.24
C PHE A 447 10.99 -38.28 -9.10
N ASP A 448 9.77 -38.75 -8.82
CA ASP A 448 9.10 -39.72 -9.70
C ASP A 448 8.54 -38.99 -10.92
N THR A 449 9.18 -39.19 -12.07
CA THR A 449 8.77 -38.61 -13.35
C THR A 449 7.48 -39.29 -13.84
N PRO A 450 6.46 -38.56 -14.30
CA PRO A 450 5.29 -39.17 -14.91
C PRO A 450 5.68 -39.86 -16.22
N LYS A 451 5.29 -41.12 -16.39
CA LYS A 451 5.34 -41.81 -17.68
C LYS A 451 4.28 -41.23 -18.60
N ASN A 452 4.67 -40.29 -19.46
CA ASN A 452 3.90 -39.91 -20.64
C ASN A 452 4.67 -40.37 -21.88
N ASP A 453 4.05 -41.23 -22.69
CA ASP A 453 4.54 -41.75 -23.97
C ASP A 453 4.55 -40.69 -25.10
N LEU A 454 5.12 -39.52 -24.83
CA LEU A 454 5.63 -38.63 -25.86
C LEU A 454 7.12 -38.94 -26.00
N LYS A 455 7.64 -39.13 -27.22
CA LYS A 455 9.09 -39.22 -27.43
C LYS A 455 9.70 -37.93 -26.88
N LEU A 456 10.26 -37.99 -25.67
CA LEU A 456 10.95 -36.86 -25.09
C LEU A 456 12.07 -36.44 -26.07
N PRO A 457 12.20 -35.15 -26.39
CA PRO A 457 13.34 -34.65 -27.14
C PRO A 457 14.63 -35.17 -26.50
N THR A 458 15.49 -35.79 -27.30
CA THR A 458 16.73 -36.42 -26.83
C THR A 458 17.73 -35.41 -26.27
N THR A 459 17.58 -34.13 -26.63
CA THR A 459 18.35 -32.99 -26.12
C THR A 459 17.50 -31.71 -26.10
N PRO A 460 17.89 -30.68 -25.30
CA PRO A 460 17.27 -29.35 -25.37
C PRO A 460 17.32 -28.70 -26.77
N TYR A 461 18.24 -29.15 -27.63
CA TYR A 461 18.32 -28.72 -29.02
C TYR A 461 17.23 -29.32 -29.88
N ASP A 462 16.95 -30.61 -29.70
CA ASP A 462 15.86 -31.27 -30.41
C ASP A 462 14.51 -30.63 -30.04
N GLU A 463 14.34 -30.23 -28.79
CA GLU A 463 13.17 -29.48 -28.31
C GLU A 463 13.06 -28.10 -28.96
N LEU A 464 14.17 -27.38 -29.08
CA LEU A 464 14.19 -26.08 -29.75
C LEU A 464 13.89 -26.20 -31.25
N GLU A 465 14.44 -27.20 -31.94
CA GLU A 465 14.17 -27.43 -33.36
C GLU A 465 12.71 -27.86 -33.59
N GLU A 466 12.15 -28.70 -32.70
CA GLU A 466 10.72 -29.02 -32.70
C GLU A 466 9.88 -27.76 -32.48
N TYR A 467 10.23 -26.94 -31.49
CA TYR A 467 9.61 -25.64 -31.27
C TYR A 467 9.67 -24.77 -32.52
N ILE A 468 10.83 -24.67 -33.19
CA ILE A 468 11.01 -23.89 -34.43
C ILE A 468 10.13 -24.42 -35.57
N ALA A 469 9.87 -25.73 -35.63
CA ALA A 469 9.01 -26.34 -36.63
C ALA A 469 7.50 -26.17 -36.33
N LEU A 470 7.11 -25.99 -35.07
CA LEU A 470 5.69 -25.84 -34.68
C LEU A 470 5.04 -24.59 -35.29
N ASN A 471 3.86 -24.73 -35.91
CA ASN A 471 3.07 -23.61 -36.40
C ASN A 471 1.90 -23.32 -35.46
N VAL A 472 2.21 -22.93 -34.22
CA VAL A 472 1.23 -22.61 -33.17
C VAL A 472 1.13 -21.10 -33.01
N ARG A 473 -0.10 -20.57 -32.99
CA ARG A 473 -0.43 -19.21 -32.55
C ARG A 473 -1.43 -19.32 -31.40
N LEU A 474 -1.23 -18.57 -30.32
CA LEU A 474 -2.18 -18.51 -29.21
C LEU A 474 -3.45 -17.76 -29.67
N SER A 475 -4.61 -18.15 -29.15
CA SER A 475 -5.88 -17.50 -29.48
C SER A 475 -6.04 -16.16 -28.72
N GLU A 476 -6.93 -15.28 -29.18
CA GLU A 476 -7.22 -13.99 -28.51
C GLU A 476 -7.65 -14.14 -27.03
N ASN A 477 -8.28 -15.27 -26.69
CA ASN A 477 -8.65 -15.59 -25.31
C ASN A 477 -7.45 -16.00 -24.44
N ASP A 478 -6.35 -16.41 -25.06
CA ASP A 478 -5.13 -16.85 -24.39
C ASP A 478 -4.07 -15.72 -24.31
N ASP A 479 -4.26 -14.62 -25.03
CA ASP A 479 -3.22 -13.60 -25.25
C ASP A 479 -3.80 -12.21 -25.58
N ILE A 480 -3.78 -11.29 -24.62
CA ILE A 480 -4.39 -9.93 -24.69
C ILE A 480 -3.62 -8.98 -25.63
N LEU A 481 -2.77 -9.50 -26.52
CA LEU A 481 -1.92 -8.72 -27.43
C LEU A 481 -2.46 -8.67 -28.87
N LEU A 482 -3.66 -9.17 -29.11
CA LEU A 482 -4.42 -8.93 -30.35
C LEU A 482 -5.39 -7.76 -30.13
N PHE A 483 -4.83 -6.55 -30.05
CA PHE A 483 -5.55 -5.30 -30.31
C PHE A 483 -4.79 -4.52 -31.38
#